data_AF-A0A1G3LHD2-F1
#
_entry.id   AF-A0A1G3LHD2-F1
#
_cell.length_a   1.000
_cell.length_b   1.000
_cell.length_c   1.000
_cell.angle_alpha   90.00
_cell.angle_beta   90.00
_cell.angle_gamma   90.00
#
_symmetry.space_group_name_H-M   'P 1'
#
loop_
_entity.id
_entity.type
_entity.pdbx_description
1 polymer ?
#
loop_
_entity_poly.entity_id
_entity_poly.type
_entity_poly.pdbx_seq_one_letter_code
_entity_poly.pdbx_strand_id
1 'polypeptide(L)' 'MKNFEERLTRLEELSERIREPDLALEEAVAVFEEGVKLSKGLEKDLERIEARVEILLNQPSAPDGKPELGLFDSDEK' A
#
# COMPACT_ATOMS: atom_id res chain seq x y z
N MET A 1 7.52 6.02 4.77
CA MET A 1 8.44 4.94 4.37
C MET A 1 9.20 4.40 5.57
N LYS A 2 9.92 5.22 6.35
CA LYS A 2 10.63 4.75 7.57
C LYS A 2 9.81 3.82 8.49
N ASN A 3 8.57 4.18 8.78
CA ASN A 3 7.70 3.35 9.63
C ASN A 3 7.25 2.01 8.98
N PHE A 4 7.24 1.92 7.65
CA PHE A 4 6.98 0.66 6.95
C PHE A 4 8.21 -0.25 7.03
N GLU A 5 9.38 0.30 6.70
CA GLU A 5 10.67 -0.42 6.77
C GLU A 5 10.94 -0.91 8.20
N GLU A 6 10.73 -0.08 9.22
CA GLU A 6 10.85 -0.45 10.64
C GLU A 6 9.94 -1.62 11.00
N ARG A 7 8.67 -1.60 10.57
CA ARG A 7 7.73 -2.72 10.79
C ARG A 7 8.12 -3.97 10.02
N LEU A 8 8.66 -3.83 8.82
CA LEU A 8 9.11 -4.95 8.00
C LEU A 8 10.32 -5.62 8.63
N THR A 9 11.34 -4.86 9.02
CA THR A 9 12.51 -5.37 9.75
C THR A 9 12.09 -6.05 11.04
N ARG A 10 11.14 -5.48 11.79
CA ARG A 10 10.61 -6.12 12.99
C ARG A 10 9.94 -7.46 12.68
N LEU A 11 9.18 -7.56 11.59
CA LEU A 11 8.55 -8.82 11.17
C LEU A 11 9.60 -9.88 10.81
N GLU A 12 10.71 -9.48 10.18
CA GLU A 12 11.83 -10.36 9.87
C GLU A 12 12.50 -10.88 11.15
N GLU A 13 12.78 -10.01 12.12
CA GLU A 13 13.31 -10.39 13.44
C GLU A 13 12.42 -11.42 14.14
N LEU A 14 11.10 -11.20 14.15
CA LEU A 14 10.14 -12.13 14.75
C LEU A 14 10.13 -13.49 14.01
N SER A 15 10.29 -13.47 12.69
CA SER A 15 10.36 -14.66 11.83
C SER A 15 11.64 -15.48 12.06
N GLU A 16 12.74 -14.84 12.42
CA GLU A 16 13.96 -15.53 12.86
C GLU A 16 13.77 -16.10 14.26
N ARG A 17 13.26 -15.29 15.19
CA ARG A 17 13.05 -15.70 16.59
C ARG A 17 12.13 -16.90 16.74
N ILE A 18 11.05 -16.98 15.95
CA ILE A 18 10.11 -18.12 16.01
C ILE A 18 10.72 -19.45 15.52
N ARG A 19 11.86 -19.42 14.83
CA ARG A 19 12.58 -20.62 14.37
C ARG A 19 13.59 -21.13 15.38
N GLU A 20 13.80 -20.41 16.49
CA GLU A 20 14.69 -20.84 17.55
C GLU A 20 14.14 -22.11 18.22
N PRO A 21 14.93 -23.19 18.32
CA PRO A 21 14.46 -24.48 18.83
C PRO A 21 14.13 -24.47 20.33
N ASP A 22 14.68 -23.51 21.08
CA ASP A 22 14.54 -23.39 22.54
C ASP A 22 13.50 -22.33 22.96
N LEU A 23 12.70 -21.81 22.00
CA LEU A 23 11.69 -20.80 22.30
C LEU A 23 10.54 -21.40 23.13
N ALA A 24 10.26 -20.81 24.29
CA ALA A 24 9.14 -21.24 25.13
C ALA A 24 7.80 -21.08 24.40
N LEU A 25 6.84 -21.96 24.69
CA LEU A 25 5.55 -21.97 24.00
C LEU A 25 4.79 -20.64 24.18
N GLU A 26 4.79 -20.08 25.38
CA GLU A 26 4.16 -18.78 25.64
C GLU A 26 4.82 -17.66 24.84
N GLU A 27 6.14 -17.69 24.69
CA GLU A 27 6.88 -16.73 23.86
C GLU A 27 6.60 -16.92 22.37
N ALA A 28 6.50 -18.16 21.90
CA ALA A 28 6.15 -18.48 20.51
C ALA A 28 4.77 -17.94 20.15
N VAL A 29 3.80 -18.06 21.05
CA VAL A 29 2.45 -17.49 20.88
C VAL A 29 2.53 -15.96 20.81
N ALA A 30 3.27 -15.31 21.70
CA ALA A 30 3.42 -13.86 21.70
C ALA A 30 4.10 -13.34 20.41
N VAL A 31 5.17 -14.00 19.96
CA VAL A 31 5.88 -13.68 18.71
C VAL A 31 4.94 -13.84 17.51
N PHE A 32 4.14 -14.90 17.49
CA PHE A 32 3.17 -15.14 16.42
C PHE A 32 2.07 -14.06 16.38
N GLU A 33 1.50 -13.70 17.53
CA GLU A 33 0.50 -12.63 17.61
C GLU A 33 1.04 -11.28 17.13
N GLU A 34 2.26 -10.93 17.55
CA GLU A 34 2.95 -9.72 17.08
C GLU A 34 3.17 -9.76 15.56
N GLY A 35 3.66 -10.89 15.05
CA GLY A 35 3.91 -11.09 13.62
C GLY A 35 2.64 -10.94 12.76
N VAL A 36 1.53 -11.55 13.19
CA VAL A 36 0.23 -11.42 12.51
C VAL A 36 -0.26 -9.97 12.49
N LYS A 37 -0.08 -9.25 13.60
CA LYS A 37 -0.48 -7.83 13.70
C LYS A 37 0.36 -6.95 12.77
N LEU A 38 1.67 -7.18 12.71
CA LEU A 38 2.58 -6.45 11.82
C LEU A 38 2.27 -6.73 10.35
N SER A 39 2.07 -8.00 9.99
CA SER A 39 1.74 -8.41 8.63
C SER A 39 0.46 -7.73 8.11
N LYS A 40 -0.62 -7.73 8.90
CA LYS A 40 -1.86 -7.00 8.57
C LYS A 40 -1.67 -5.49 8.45
N GLY A 41 -0.75 -4.91 9.22
CA GLY A 41 -0.42 -3.49 9.13
C GLY A 41 0.30 -3.15 7.83
N LEU A 42 1.29 -3.96 7.45
CA LEU A 42 2.06 -3.80 6.23
C LEU A 42 1.20 -3.96 4.98
N GLU A 43 0.28 -4.94 4.97
CA GLU A 43 -0.68 -5.13 3.88
C GLU A 43 -1.51 -3.87 3.62
N LYS A 44 -2.08 -3.26 4.68
CA LYS A 44 -2.84 -1.99 4.58
C LYS A 44 -2.00 -0.80 4.12
N ASP A 45 -0.70 -0.81 4.39
CA ASP A 45 0.18 0.25 3.88
C ASP A 45 0.39 0.09 2.38
N LEU A 46 0.62 -1.14 1.92
CA LEU A 46 0.78 -1.46 0.51
C LEU A 46 -0.49 -1.13 -0.29
N GLU A 47 -1.68 -1.53 0.20
CA GLU A 47 -2.96 -1.19 -0.41
C GLU A 47 -3.13 0.33 -0.61
N ARG A 48 -2.75 1.13 0.40
CA ARG A 48 -2.83 2.60 0.32
C ARG A 48 -1.86 3.18 -0.70
N ILE A 49 -0.67 2.60 -0.82
CA ILE A 49 0.32 3.03 -1.81
C ILE A 49 -0.18 2.66 -3.21
N GLU A 50 -0.67 1.44 -3.40
CA GLU A 50 -1.22 0.96 -4.67
C GLU A 50 -2.38 1.84 -5.14
N ALA A 51 -3.36 2.11 -4.28
CA ALA A 51 -4.47 3.01 -4.60
C ALA A 51 -3.99 4.41 -5.01
N ARG A 52 -2.94 4.94 -4.35
CA ARG A 52 -2.36 6.23 -4.72
C ARG A 52 -1.67 6.20 -6.08
N VAL A 53 -0.96 5.11 -6.39
CA VAL A 53 -0.32 4.91 -7.69
C VAL A 53 -1.39 4.81 -8.79
N GLU A 54 -2.45 4.05 -8.54
CA GLU A 54 -3.56 3.90 -9.47
C GLU A 54 -4.23 5.24 -9.80
N ILE A 55 -4.50 6.07 -8.77
CA ILE A 55 -5.03 7.43 -8.98
C ILE A 55 -4.09 8.26 -9.85
N LEU A 56 -2.77 8.19 -9.64
CA LEU A 56 -1.81 8.96 -10.42
C LEU A 56 -1.71 8.48 -11.88
N LEU A 57 -1.86 7.17 -12.13
CA LEU A 57 -1.85 6.59 -13.47
C LEU A 57 -3.15 6.85 -14.24
N ASN A 58 -4.29 6.86 -13.54
CA ASN A 58 -5.62 7.04 -14.13
C ASN A 58 -6.10 8.50 -14.12
N GLN A 59 -5.29 9.45 -13.65
CA GLN A 59 -5.58 10.86 -13.85
C GLN A 59 -5.56 11.15 -15.36
N PRO A 60 -6.61 11.78 -15.91
CA PRO A 60 -6.54 12.26 -17.27
C PRO A 60 -5.38 13.26 -17.31
N SER A 61 -4.32 12.90 -18.04
CA SER A 61 -3.35 13.87 -18.54
C SER A 61 -4.19 15.03 -19.06
N ALA A 62 -4.03 16.21 -18.47
CA ALA A 62 -4.80 17.39 -18.86
C ALA A 62 -4.88 17.43 -20.39
N PRO A 63 -6.08 17.57 -20.98
CA PRO A 63 -6.14 17.87 -22.39
C PRO A 63 -5.57 19.28 -22.54
N ASP A 64 -4.28 19.38 -22.88
CA ASP A 64 -3.72 20.56 -23.54
C ASP A 64 -4.34 20.78 -24.94
N GLY A 65 -5.38 20.03 -25.29
CA GLY A 65 -6.35 20.42 -26.30
C GLY A 65 -7.35 21.37 -25.69
N LYS A 66 -7.21 22.68 -25.98
CA LYS A 66 -8.33 23.63 -25.88
C LYS A 66 -9.60 22.94 -26.41
N PRO A 67 -10.71 22.91 -25.66
CA PRO A 67 -11.96 22.38 -26.20
C PRO A 67 -12.30 23.22 -27.44
N GLU A 68 -12.30 22.59 -28.62
CA GLU A 68 -12.81 23.24 -29.83
C GLU A 68 -14.34 23.33 -29.70
N LEU A 69 -14.80 24.48 -29.20
CA LEU A 69 -16.22 24.82 -29.08
C LEU A 69 -16.85 25.21 -30.44
N GLY A 70 -16.19 24.90 -31.57
CA GLY A 70 -16.61 25.35 -32.91
C GLY A 70 -17.53 24.39 -33.67
N LEU A 71 -17.88 23.22 -33.12
CA LEU A 71 -18.70 22.22 -33.82
C LEU A 71 -20.22 22.36 -33.56
N PHE A 72 -20.63 23.33 -32.73
CA PHE A 72 -22.04 23.53 -32.36
C PHE A 72 -22.57 24.93 -32.62
N ASP A 73 -21.84 25.78 -33.37
CA ASP A 73 -22.49 26.92 -34.03
C ASP A 73 -23.34 26.35 -35.16
N SER A 74 -24.53 25.97 -34.72
CA SER A 74 -25.69 25.71 -35.54
C SER A 74 -25.91 26.98 -36.33
N ASP A 75 -25.48 27.01 -37.59
CA ASP A 75 -26.07 27.91 -38.57
C ASP A 75 -27.50 27.42 -38.82
N GLU A 76 -28.34 27.80 -37.87
CA GLU A 76 -29.77 27.91 -37.97
C GLU A 76 -30.07 29.09 -38.91
N LYS A 77 -30.09 28.86 -40.23
CA LYS A 77 -31.08 29.43 -41.17
C LYS A 77 -30.91 28.94 -42.61
#